data_AF-A0A2H9LQU6-F1
#
_entry.id   AF-A0A2H9LQU6-F1
#
_cell.length_a   1.000
_cell.length_b   1.000
_cell.length_c   1.000
_cell.angle_alpha   90.00
_cell.angle_beta   90.00
_cell.angle_gamma   90.00
#
_symmetry.space_group_name_H-M   'P 1'
#
loop_
_entity.id
_entity.type
_entity.pdbx_description
1 polymer ?
#
loop_
_entity_poly.entity_id
_entity_poly.type
_entity_poly.pdbx_seq_one_letter_code
_entity_poly.pdbx_strand_id
1 'polypeptide(L)'
;MIIFYAKNAEDVILSSILKHYNPDALLREYSDNTDVICIAKMHNDSHFIRVKDYKIAILSNYICPVWIKNDSRVKFVELILAHKHTSPHELINFLAEHLFHPEELFYSSLDRTRMFKTRINEVLKELNTFKRLSRKFIKNDILYYEINPEHNIAELFTNDLRKNVTEPFIVLKGDEAIIANAEELGFKKDVVKTSRFDAFRIKRAECVKPFRKKIINPTLPTRICEF
;
A
#
# COMPACT_ATOMS: atom_id res chain seq x y z
N MET A 1 10.32 18.00 -19.40
CA MET A 1 10.05 16.61 -19.00
C MET A 1 8.81 16.57 -18.12
N ILE A 2 7.94 15.57 -18.24
CA ILE A 2 6.78 15.34 -17.35
C ILE A 2 7.03 14.09 -16.50
N ILE A 3 6.89 14.19 -15.18
CA ILE A 3 7.01 13.08 -14.23
C ILE A 3 5.61 12.66 -13.80
N PHE A 4 5.22 11.45 -14.18
CA PHE A 4 3.98 10.80 -13.76
C PHE A 4 4.20 9.94 -12.54
N TYR A 5 3.40 10.17 -11.50
CA TYR A 5 3.51 9.45 -10.23
C TYR A 5 2.12 9.12 -9.66
N ALA A 6 2.04 8.02 -8.91
CA ALA A 6 0.86 7.68 -8.11
C ALA A 6 1.00 8.23 -6.68
N LYS A 7 -0.14 8.47 -6.01
CA LYS A 7 -0.16 8.93 -4.61
C LYS A 7 0.20 7.81 -3.62
N ASN A 8 1.45 7.38 -3.65
CA ASN A 8 2.05 6.46 -2.70
C ASN A 8 3.48 6.93 -2.36
N ALA A 9 4.03 6.47 -1.23
CA ALA A 9 5.33 6.96 -0.76
C ALA A 9 6.49 6.64 -1.71
N GLU A 10 6.50 5.46 -2.32
CA GLU A 10 7.54 5.06 -3.27
C GLU A 10 7.56 5.97 -4.49
N ASP A 11 6.42 6.15 -5.16
CA ASP A 11 6.30 7.00 -6.35
C ASP A 11 6.66 8.46 -6.01
N VAL A 12 6.25 8.97 -4.85
CA VAL A 12 6.58 10.32 -4.39
C VAL A 12 8.08 10.48 -4.17
N ILE A 13 8.73 9.55 -3.47
CA ILE A 13 10.17 9.61 -3.22
C ILE A 13 10.97 9.55 -4.53
N LEU A 14 10.63 8.62 -5.41
CA LEU A 14 11.30 8.49 -6.72
C LEU A 14 11.05 9.71 -7.61
N SER A 15 9.86 10.32 -7.54
CA SER A 15 9.56 11.58 -8.22
C SER A 15 10.42 12.72 -7.70
N SER A 16 10.68 12.77 -6.39
CA SER A 16 11.55 13.79 -5.78
C SER A 16 12.98 13.67 -6.25
N ILE A 17 13.49 12.45 -6.45
CA ILE A 17 14.82 12.22 -7.06
C ILE A 17 14.83 12.80 -8.47
N LEU A 18 13.86 12.40 -9.31
CA LEU A 18 13.77 12.90 -10.68
C LEU A 18 13.64 14.43 -10.75
N LYS A 19 12.82 15.01 -9.87
CA LYS A 19 12.58 16.46 -9.77
C LYS A 19 13.82 17.22 -9.29
N HIS A 20 14.61 16.65 -8.37
CA HIS A 20 15.88 17.23 -7.93
C HIS A 20 16.86 17.37 -9.09
N TYR A 21 17.00 16.31 -9.91
CA TYR A 21 17.88 16.33 -11.08
C TYR A 21 17.30 17.05 -12.30
N ASN A 22 15.99 17.32 -12.30
CA ASN A 22 15.30 18.02 -13.38
C ASN A 22 14.34 19.07 -12.79
N PRO A 23 14.86 20.21 -12.30
CA PRO A 23 14.07 21.20 -11.56
C PRO A 23 12.86 21.75 -12.33
N ASP A 24 12.94 21.82 -13.65
CA ASP A 24 11.85 22.31 -14.51
C ASP A 24 10.82 21.23 -14.89
N ALA A 25 10.99 20.00 -14.41
CA ALA A 25 10.08 18.91 -14.74
C ALA A 25 8.67 19.17 -14.19
N LEU A 26 7.65 18.97 -15.01
CA LEU A 26 6.25 19.09 -14.59
C LEU A 26 5.83 17.81 -13.85
N LEU A 27 5.10 17.97 -12.76
CA LEU A 27 4.63 16.88 -11.92
C LEU A 27 3.16 16.58 -12.22
N ARG A 28 2.82 15.32 -12.49
CA ARG A 28 1.43 14.89 -12.76
C ARG A 28 1.09 13.63 -11.98
N GLU A 29 0.06 13.73 -11.14
CA GLU A 29 -0.52 12.58 -10.46
C GLU A 29 -1.40 11.79 -11.43
N TYR A 30 -1.34 10.46 -11.40
CA TYR A 30 -2.25 9.59 -12.15
C TYR A 30 -2.92 8.58 -11.22
N SER A 31 -4.17 8.23 -11.51
CA SER A 31 -4.93 7.23 -10.76
C SER A 31 -4.88 5.85 -11.44
N ASP A 32 -4.89 5.83 -12.78
CA ASP A 32 -4.83 4.61 -13.58
C ASP A 32 -3.98 4.77 -14.86
N ASN A 33 -3.89 3.70 -15.67
CA ASN A 33 -3.17 3.74 -16.95
C ASN A 33 -3.89 4.59 -18.01
N THR A 34 -5.21 4.75 -17.88
CA THR A 34 -6.06 5.47 -18.83
C THR A 34 -5.75 6.96 -18.79
N ASP A 35 -5.60 7.50 -17.59
CA ASP A 35 -5.16 8.88 -17.32
C ASP A 35 -3.84 9.18 -18.04
N VAL A 36 -2.86 8.28 -17.95
CA VAL A 36 -1.53 8.46 -18.55
C VAL A 36 -1.62 8.56 -20.07
N ILE A 37 -2.42 7.69 -20.70
CA ILE A 37 -2.59 7.68 -22.17
C ILE A 37 -3.31 8.94 -22.64
N CYS A 38 -4.36 9.36 -21.93
CA CYS A 38 -5.08 10.59 -22.24
C CYS A 38 -4.17 11.82 -22.15
N ILE A 39 -3.34 11.90 -21.11
CA ILE A 39 -2.42 13.03 -20.91
C ILE A 39 -1.27 12.98 -21.93
N ALA A 40 -0.71 11.80 -22.21
CA ALA A 40 0.35 11.64 -23.22
C ALA A 40 -0.13 12.10 -24.62
N LYS A 41 -1.38 11.79 -24.99
CA LYS A 41 -2.01 12.26 -26.23
C LYS A 41 -2.20 13.77 -26.29
N MET A 42 -2.48 14.43 -25.17
CA MET A 42 -2.60 15.90 -25.12
C MET A 42 -1.27 16.62 -25.30
N HIS A 43 -0.15 15.94 -25.00
CA HIS A 43 1.16 16.55 -24.90
C HIS A 43 2.13 16.20 -26.04
N ASN A 44 1.63 15.72 -27.20
CA ASN A 44 2.33 15.53 -28.49
C ASN A 44 3.88 15.50 -28.38
N ASP A 45 4.46 14.34 -28.09
CA ASP A 45 5.92 14.08 -28.01
C ASP A 45 6.70 14.78 -26.87
N SER A 46 6.02 15.13 -25.76
CA SER A 46 6.73 15.49 -24.53
C SER A 46 7.49 14.30 -23.96
N HIS A 47 8.78 14.47 -23.65
CA HIS A 47 9.55 13.48 -22.89
C HIS A 47 8.91 13.30 -21.50
N PHE A 48 8.25 12.17 -21.28
CA PHE A 48 7.63 11.83 -20.01
C PHE A 48 8.27 10.59 -19.38
N ILE A 49 8.27 10.56 -18.05
CA ILE A 49 8.71 9.41 -17.26
C ILE A 49 7.54 9.01 -16.37
N ARG A 50 7.17 7.75 -16.44
CA ARG A 50 6.25 7.14 -15.47
C ARG A 50 7.06 6.40 -14.42
N VAL A 51 7.01 6.91 -13.18
CA VAL A 51 7.88 6.42 -12.10
C VAL A 51 7.78 4.91 -11.88
N LYS A 52 6.55 4.38 -11.88
CA LYS A 52 6.28 2.95 -11.74
C LYS A 52 7.02 2.09 -12.78
N ASP A 53 7.10 2.55 -14.03
CA ASP A 53 7.68 1.78 -15.13
C ASP A 53 9.21 1.92 -15.18
N TYR A 54 9.75 3.02 -14.64
CA TYR A 54 11.17 3.35 -14.67
C TYR A 54 11.89 3.23 -13.34
N LYS A 55 11.27 2.63 -12.31
CA LYS A 55 11.84 2.50 -10.95
C LYS A 55 13.30 2.01 -10.94
N ILE A 56 13.58 0.92 -11.66
CA ILE A 56 14.95 0.35 -11.70
C ILE A 56 15.91 1.35 -12.34
N ALA A 57 15.53 1.93 -13.48
CA ALA A 57 16.35 2.92 -14.18
C ALA A 57 16.61 4.17 -13.32
N ILE A 58 15.62 4.64 -12.55
CA ILE A 58 15.79 5.78 -11.66
C ILE A 58 16.84 5.45 -10.57
N LEU A 59 16.68 4.31 -9.91
CA LEU A 59 17.57 3.90 -8.82
C LEU A 59 19.01 3.60 -9.29
N SER A 60 19.19 3.19 -10.55
CA SER A 60 20.51 2.89 -11.12
C SER A 60 21.22 4.10 -11.71
N ASN A 61 20.49 5.09 -12.24
CA ASN A 61 21.09 6.21 -12.96
C ASN A 61 21.23 7.49 -12.12
N TYR A 62 20.52 7.60 -11.00
CA TYR A 62 20.59 8.77 -10.12
C TYR A 62 21.19 8.42 -8.76
N ILE A 63 21.93 9.37 -8.18
CA ILE A 63 22.45 9.20 -6.82
C ILE A 63 21.27 9.26 -5.85
N CYS A 64 20.98 8.13 -5.23
CA CYS A 64 19.90 8.02 -4.25
C CYS A 64 20.46 8.24 -2.84
N PRO A 65 19.95 9.20 -2.07
CA PRO A 65 20.40 9.40 -0.70
C PRO A 65 20.07 8.17 0.16
N VAL A 66 20.97 7.86 1.11
CA VAL A 66 20.91 6.65 1.96
C VAL A 66 19.60 6.54 2.72
N TRP A 67 18.99 7.68 3.05
CA TRP A 67 17.77 7.72 3.84
C TRP A 67 16.54 7.09 3.18
N ILE A 68 16.52 7.00 1.85
CA ILE A 68 15.42 6.37 1.10
C ILE A 68 15.30 4.89 1.43
N LYS A 69 16.42 4.25 1.84
CA LYS A 69 16.44 2.86 2.28
C LYS A 69 16.03 2.68 3.75
N ASN A 70 15.73 3.76 4.47
CA ASN A 70 15.33 3.70 5.86
C ASN A 70 13.80 3.63 5.99
N ASP A 71 13.29 2.47 6.38
CA ASP A 71 11.85 2.20 6.52
C ASP A 71 11.11 3.22 7.39
N SER A 72 11.75 3.73 8.45
CA SER A 72 11.11 4.73 9.32
C SER A 72 10.87 6.06 8.60
N ARG A 73 11.76 6.42 7.66
CA ARG A 73 11.68 7.65 6.87
C ARG A 73 10.71 7.50 5.70
N VAL A 74 10.66 6.33 5.07
CA VAL A 74 9.62 6.00 4.08
C VAL A 74 8.24 6.05 4.74
N LYS A 75 8.09 5.46 5.93
CA LYS A 75 6.86 5.51 6.72
C LYS A 75 6.46 6.94 7.10
N PHE A 76 7.41 7.83 7.33
CA PHE A 76 7.13 9.25 7.56
C PHE A 76 6.43 9.87 6.35
N VAL A 77 6.91 9.61 5.12
CA VAL A 77 6.27 10.06 3.88
C VAL A 77 4.87 9.45 3.72
N GLU A 78 4.71 8.16 4.00
CA GLU A 78 3.39 7.48 3.98
C GLU A 78 2.39 8.18 4.92
N LEU A 79 2.80 8.51 6.13
CA LEU A 79 1.96 9.18 7.12
C LEU A 79 1.57 10.59 6.68
N ILE A 80 2.47 11.34 6.04
CA ILE A 80 2.13 12.66 5.48
C ILE A 80 1.10 12.49 4.36
N LEU A 81 1.31 11.56 3.42
CA LEU A 81 0.43 11.34 2.27
C LEU A 81 -0.97 10.83 2.67
N ALA A 82 -1.06 10.11 3.79
CA ALA A 82 -2.33 9.65 4.34
C ALA A 82 -3.23 10.81 4.77
N HIS A 83 -2.67 11.95 5.16
CA HIS A 83 -3.47 13.10 5.57
C HIS A 83 -4.28 13.68 4.39
N LYS A 84 -5.59 13.93 4.59
CA LYS A 84 -6.54 14.31 3.52
C LYS A 84 -6.15 15.58 2.76
N HIS A 85 -5.49 16.53 3.43
CA HIS A 85 -5.10 17.82 2.84
C HIS A 85 -3.67 17.84 2.30
N THR A 86 -2.98 16.70 2.31
CA THR A 86 -1.63 16.63 1.72
C THR A 86 -1.72 16.62 0.21
N SER A 87 -1.05 17.61 -0.40
CA SER A 87 -0.71 17.64 -1.81
C SER A 87 0.58 16.85 -2.05
N PRO A 88 0.56 15.77 -2.84
CA PRO A 88 1.77 15.06 -3.21
C PRO A 88 2.75 15.94 -3.97
N HIS A 89 2.28 16.88 -4.80
CA HIS A 89 3.13 17.84 -5.51
C HIS A 89 3.98 18.69 -4.56
N GLU A 90 3.36 19.21 -3.51
CA GLU A 90 4.03 20.01 -2.48
C GLU A 90 5.12 19.19 -1.79
N LEU A 91 4.78 17.95 -1.42
CA LEU A 91 5.73 17.05 -0.77
C LEU A 91 6.88 16.66 -1.70
N ILE A 92 6.61 16.37 -2.98
CA ILE A 92 7.63 16.02 -3.96
C ILE A 92 8.65 17.15 -4.11
N ASN A 93 8.18 18.40 -4.28
CA ASN A 93 9.04 19.57 -4.41
C ASN A 93 9.88 19.79 -3.15
N PHE A 94 9.25 19.72 -1.97
CA PHE A 94 9.97 19.87 -0.71
C PHE A 94 11.06 18.81 -0.52
N LEU A 95 10.74 17.54 -0.80
CA LEU A 95 11.71 16.45 -0.76
C LEU A 95 12.83 16.61 -1.81
N ALA A 96 12.53 17.16 -2.98
CA ALA A 96 13.52 17.41 -4.02
C ALA A 96 14.49 18.53 -3.63
N GLU A 97 14.00 19.61 -3.02
CA GLU A 97 14.80 20.71 -2.47
C GLU A 97 15.78 20.20 -1.40
N HIS A 98 15.34 19.26 -0.56
CA HIS A 98 16.08 18.77 0.60
C HIS A 98 16.59 17.32 0.45
N LEU A 99 16.76 16.83 -0.78
CA LEU A 99 17.00 15.42 -1.07
C LEU A 99 18.22 14.86 -0.32
N PHE A 100 19.31 15.62 -0.26
CA PHE A 100 20.56 15.24 0.41
C PHE A 100 20.68 15.77 1.85
N HIS A 101 19.68 16.51 2.32
CA HIS A 101 19.62 17.11 3.67
C HIS A 101 18.36 16.65 4.41
N PRO A 102 18.20 15.34 4.66
CA PRO A 102 16.99 14.79 5.26
C PRO A 102 16.67 15.37 6.64
N GLU A 103 17.69 15.85 7.37
CA GLU A 103 17.52 16.55 8.64
C GLU A 103 16.58 17.75 8.54
N GLU A 104 16.53 18.42 7.38
CA GLU A 104 15.64 19.55 7.17
C GLU A 104 14.16 19.12 7.09
N LEU A 105 13.92 17.91 6.57
CA LEU A 105 12.59 17.28 6.55
C LEU A 105 12.18 16.73 7.92
N PHE A 106 13.11 16.11 8.66
CA PHE A 106 12.75 15.38 9.89
C PHE A 106 12.89 16.22 11.17
N TYR A 107 13.84 17.15 11.22
CA TYR A 107 14.24 17.81 12.46
C TYR A 107 14.17 19.34 12.42
N SER A 108 14.01 19.97 11.25
CA SER A 108 13.96 21.43 11.19
C SER A 108 12.71 22.03 11.86
N SER A 109 12.85 23.33 12.14
CA SER A 109 11.80 24.25 12.59
C SER A 109 11.10 24.96 11.42
N LEU A 110 11.41 24.62 10.17
CA LEU A 110 10.76 25.20 8.99
C LEU A 110 9.24 25.04 9.07
N ASP A 111 8.51 26.06 8.62
CA ASP A 111 7.04 26.09 8.69
C ASP A 111 6.41 24.88 7.99
N ARG A 112 6.95 24.51 6.82
CA ARG A 112 6.52 23.31 6.07
C ARG A 112 6.75 22.03 6.86
N THR A 113 7.92 21.88 7.48
CA THR A 113 8.23 20.71 8.32
C THR A 113 7.32 20.62 9.55
N ARG A 114 7.03 21.76 10.20
CA ARG A 114 6.07 21.83 11.31
C ARG A 114 4.67 21.43 10.85
N MET A 115 4.22 21.93 9.71
CA MET A 115 2.94 21.56 9.11
C MET A 115 2.86 20.05 8.82
N PHE A 116 3.89 19.45 8.21
CA PHE A 116 3.91 18.00 7.97
C PHE A 116 3.87 17.19 9.27
N LYS A 117 4.59 17.61 10.31
CA LYS A 117 4.54 16.96 11.64
C LYS A 117 3.13 17.03 12.24
N THR A 118 2.44 18.17 12.13
CA THR A 118 1.05 18.30 12.58
C THR A 118 0.14 17.32 11.85
N ARG A 119 0.23 17.24 10.51
CA ARG A 119 -0.55 16.31 9.69
C ARG A 119 -0.30 14.84 10.08
N ILE A 120 0.96 14.48 10.36
CA ILE A 120 1.31 13.14 10.85
C ILE A 120 0.65 12.87 12.22
N ASN A 121 0.70 13.83 13.13
CA ASN A 121 0.11 13.66 14.46
C ASN A 121 -1.41 13.44 14.40
N GLU A 122 -2.09 14.15 13.50
CA GLU A 122 -3.54 13.96 13.25
C GLU A 122 -3.83 12.56 12.70
N VAL A 123 -3.07 12.13 11.68
CA VAL A 123 -3.17 10.77 11.11
C VAL A 123 -2.90 9.69 12.16
N LEU A 124 -1.85 9.83 12.98
CA LEU A 124 -1.51 8.88 14.02
C LEU A 124 -2.58 8.83 15.14
N LYS A 125 -3.12 9.99 15.52
CA LYS A 125 -4.21 10.07 16.50
C LYS A 125 -5.45 9.35 16.00
N GLU A 126 -5.81 9.56 14.73
CA GLU A 126 -6.94 8.88 14.12
C GLU A 126 -6.71 7.36 14.02
N LEU A 127 -5.54 6.95 13.53
CA LEU A 127 -5.14 5.54 13.44
C LEU A 127 -5.21 4.83 14.81
N ASN A 128 -4.72 5.48 15.87
CA ASN A 128 -4.78 4.95 17.23
C ASN A 128 -6.21 4.89 17.77
N THR A 129 -7.06 5.84 17.40
CA THR A 129 -8.49 5.82 17.75
C THR A 129 -9.16 4.59 17.15
N PHE A 130 -8.98 4.32 15.86
CA PHE A 130 -9.60 3.14 15.22
C PHE A 130 -9.03 1.81 15.69
N LYS A 131 -7.74 1.75 16.07
CA LYS A 131 -7.18 0.55 16.71
C LYS A 131 -7.94 0.14 17.96
N ARG A 132 -8.43 1.11 18.73
CA ARG A 132 -9.14 0.90 19.99
C ARG A 132 -10.65 0.75 19.80
N LEU A 133 -11.23 1.56 18.91
CA LEU A 133 -12.67 1.78 18.85
C LEU A 133 -13.33 1.33 17.52
N SER A 134 -12.58 0.69 16.62
CA SER A 134 -13.17 0.14 15.39
C SER A 134 -14.30 -0.84 15.72
N ARG A 135 -15.39 -0.75 14.95
CA ARG A 135 -16.50 -1.68 15.06
C ARG A 135 -16.08 -3.00 14.45
N LYS A 136 -16.18 -4.08 15.23
CA LYS A 136 -15.79 -5.43 14.81
C LYS A 136 -17.02 -6.31 14.74
N PHE A 137 -17.10 -7.15 13.72
CA PHE A 137 -18.14 -8.17 13.61
C PHE A 137 -17.63 -9.33 12.74
N ILE A 138 -18.27 -10.49 12.87
CA ILE A 138 -17.93 -11.68 12.09
C ILE A 138 -19.05 -11.94 11.09
N LYS A 139 -18.68 -12.26 9.85
CA LYS A 139 -19.61 -12.68 8.80
C LYS A 139 -18.93 -13.70 7.90
N ASN A 140 -19.63 -14.80 7.57
CA ASN A 140 -19.08 -15.90 6.77
C ASN A 140 -17.70 -16.40 7.30
N ASP A 141 -17.57 -16.49 8.63
CA ASP A 141 -16.34 -16.89 9.33
C ASP A 141 -15.11 -16.02 9.05
N ILE A 142 -15.33 -14.76 8.67
CA ILE A 142 -14.29 -13.74 8.45
C ILE A 142 -14.54 -12.59 9.41
N LEU A 143 -13.45 -12.06 9.98
CA LEU A 143 -13.48 -10.90 10.86
C LEU A 143 -13.52 -9.61 10.03
N TYR A 144 -14.50 -8.75 10.30
CA TYR A 144 -14.64 -7.44 9.67
C TYR A 144 -14.34 -6.33 10.67
N TYR A 145 -13.64 -5.31 10.18
CA TYR A 145 -13.40 -4.05 10.86
C TYR A 145 -14.04 -2.94 10.05
N GLU A 146 -14.99 -2.21 10.62
CA GLU A 146 -15.57 -1.04 9.98
C GLU A 146 -14.96 0.23 10.56
N ILE A 147 -14.41 1.05 9.65
CA ILE A 147 -13.80 2.34 9.97
C ILE A 147 -14.43 3.42 9.08
N ASN A 148 -14.58 4.63 9.63
CA ASN A 148 -15.01 5.80 8.87
C ASN A 148 -14.02 6.95 9.09
N PRO A 149 -12.79 6.83 8.57
CA PRO A 149 -11.76 7.82 8.80
C PRO A 149 -11.96 9.06 7.93
N GLU A 150 -11.59 10.20 8.48
CA GLU A 150 -11.43 11.47 7.79
C GLU A 150 -10.18 11.48 6.91
N HIS A 151 -9.13 10.74 7.28
CA HIS A 151 -7.90 10.61 6.50
C HIS A 151 -7.80 9.28 5.74
N ASN A 152 -6.84 9.19 4.82
CA ASN A 152 -6.60 8.00 4.00
C ASN A 152 -5.75 6.96 4.75
N ILE A 153 -6.30 6.43 5.85
CA ILE A 153 -5.58 5.53 6.77
C ILE A 153 -5.95 4.06 6.65
N ALA A 154 -6.88 3.69 5.75
CA ALA A 154 -7.38 2.31 5.68
C ALA A 154 -6.27 1.28 5.43
N GLU A 155 -5.33 1.60 4.53
CA GLU A 155 -4.16 0.74 4.28
C GLU A 155 -3.20 0.69 5.47
N LEU A 156 -2.91 1.83 6.09
CA LEU A 156 -2.06 1.91 7.29
C LEU A 156 -2.66 1.08 8.45
N PHE A 157 -3.97 1.19 8.64
CA PHE A 157 -4.73 0.44 9.61
C PHE A 157 -4.69 -1.06 9.33
N THR A 158 -4.92 -1.45 8.07
CA THR A 158 -4.85 -2.85 7.63
C THR A 158 -3.46 -3.45 7.88
N ASN A 159 -2.40 -2.75 7.46
CA ASN A 159 -1.02 -3.22 7.63
C ASN A 159 -0.62 -3.34 9.10
N ASP A 160 -1.09 -2.44 9.97
CA ASP A 160 -0.84 -2.55 11.41
C ASP A 160 -1.63 -3.70 12.06
N LEU A 161 -2.87 -3.98 11.60
CA LEU A 161 -3.64 -5.14 12.06
C LEU A 161 -2.98 -6.46 11.67
N ARG A 162 -2.45 -6.58 10.44
CA ARG A 162 -1.78 -7.80 9.93
C ARG A 162 -0.62 -8.28 10.79
N LYS A 163 0.01 -7.37 11.57
CA LYS A 163 1.09 -7.73 12.50
C LYS A 163 0.62 -8.63 13.64
N ASN A 164 -0.68 -8.58 13.97
CA ASN A 164 -1.25 -9.28 15.13
C ASN A 164 -2.42 -10.21 14.77
N VAL A 165 -2.99 -10.08 13.57
CA VAL A 165 -4.10 -10.92 13.09
C VAL A 165 -3.58 -11.80 11.97
N THR A 166 -3.47 -13.10 12.24
CA THR A 166 -3.01 -14.10 11.27
C THR A 166 -4.14 -14.59 10.38
N GLU A 167 -5.37 -14.64 10.89
CA GLU A 167 -6.53 -15.09 10.13
C GLU A 167 -6.96 -14.04 9.07
N PRO A 168 -7.74 -14.42 8.05
CA PRO A 168 -8.22 -13.48 7.05
C PRO A 168 -9.21 -12.50 7.66
N PHE A 169 -9.02 -11.23 7.33
CA PHE A 169 -9.88 -10.18 7.81
C PHE A 169 -10.12 -9.12 6.74
N ILE A 170 -11.20 -8.36 6.92
CA ILE A 170 -11.63 -7.34 5.97
C ILE A 170 -11.79 -6.01 6.69
N VAL A 171 -11.16 -4.97 6.17
CA VAL A 171 -11.36 -3.59 6.61
C VAL A 171 -12.31 -2.90 5.64
N LEU A 172 -13.42 -2.37 6.16
CA LEU A 172 -14.43 -1.64 5.40
C LEU A 172 -14.26 -0.13 5.63
N LYS A 173 -14.24 0.65 4.54
CA LYS A 173 -14.24 2.12 4.54
C LYS A 173 -15.24 2.61 3.48
N GLY A 174 -16.39 3.12 3.92
CA GLY A 174 -17.46 3.51 2.98
C GLY A 174 -17.86 2.32 2.09
N ASP A 175 -17.77 2.51 0.77
CA ASP A 175 -18.05 1.49 -0.25
C ASP A 175 -16.83 0.66 -0.66
N GLU A 176 -15.66 0.95 -0.08
CA GLU A 176 -14.42 0.22 -0.33
C GLU A 176 -14.16 -0.83 0.75
N ALA A 177 -13.46 -1.89 0.36
CA ALA A 177 -12.99 -2.93 1.26
C ALA A 177 -11.54 -3.31 0.95
N ILE A 178 -10.77 -3.55 2.00
CA ILE A 178 -9.41 -4.10 1.92
C ILE A 178 -9.43 -5.45 2.61
N ILE A 179 -9.13 -6.51 1.85
CA ILE A 179 -8.99 -7.88 2.34
C ILE A 179 -7.52 -8.09 2.66
N ALA A 180 -7.23 -8.56 3.86
CA ALA A 180 -5.90 -8.91 4.34
C ALA A 180 -5.80 -10.40 4.64
N ASN A 181 -4.59 -10.94 4.50
CA ASN A 181 -4.30 -12.37 4.54
C ASN A 181 -5.15 -13.13 3.52
N ALA A 182 -5.35 -12.51 2.35
CA ALA A 182 -6.30 -12.93 1.34
C ALA A 182 -5.86 -14.21 0.62
N GLU A 183 -4.58 -14.60 0.69
CA GLU A 183 -4.11 -15.86 0.12
C GLU A 183 -4.79 -17.08 0.77
N GLU A 184 -5.11 -17.02 2.06
CA GLU A 184 -5.91 -18.07 2.74
C GLU A 184 -7.34 -18.20 2.21
N LEU A 185 -7.83 -17.17 1.51
CA LEU A 185 -9.13 -17.15 0.85
C LEU A 185 -9.04 -17.49 -0.64
N GLY A 186 -7.84 -17.87 -1.12
CA GLY A 186 -7.59 -18.27 -2.51
C GLY A 186 -7.27 -17.12 -3.46
N PHE A 187 -7.00 -15.91 -2.95
CA PHE A 187 -6.53 -14.80 -3.80
C PHE A 187 -5.05 -14.97 -4.15
N LYS A 188 -4.64 -14.43 -5.31
CA LYS A 188 -3.23 -14.44 -5.75
C LYS A 188 -2.31 -13.48 -4.99
N LYS A 189 -2.89 -12.54 -4.25
CA LYS A 189 -2.18 -11.50 -3.51
C LYS A 189 -2.72 -11.47 -2.11
N ASP A 190 -1.84 -11.23 -1.15
CA ASP A 190 -2.21 -11.26 0.26
C ASP A 190 -2.99 -10.02 0.74
N VAL A 191 -2.91 -8.91 0.00
CA VAL A 191 -3.75 -7.73 0.21
C VAL A 191 -4.49 -7.39 -1.07
N VAL A 192 -5.82 -7.33 -0.99
CA VAL A 192 -6.71 -7.09 -2.13
C VAL A 192 -7.68 -5.97 -1.81
N LYS A 193 -7.76 -4.97 -2.69
CA LYS A 193 -8.81 -3.94 -2.64
C LYS A 193 -9.99 -4.39 -3.48
N THR A 194 -11.20 -4.21 -2.98
CA THR A 194 -12.45 -4.56 -3.67
C THR A 194 -13.60 -3.67 -3.19
N SER A 195 -14.79 -3.84 -3.76
CA SER A 195 -15.99 -3.18 -3.29
C SER A 195 -16.50 -3.82 -1.98
N ARG A 196 -17.18 -3.03 -1.14
CA ARG A 196 -17.86 -3.53 0.05
C ARG A 196 -18.87 -4.63 -0.27
N PHE A 197 -19.56 -4.50 -1.41
CA PHE A 197 -20.52 -5.48 -1.87
C PHE A 197 -19.86 -6.84 -2.14
N ASP A 198 -18.75 -6.84 -2.90
CA ASP A 198 -18.02 -8.07 -3.22
C ASP A 198 -17.38 -8.68 -1.98
N ALA A 199 -16.83 -7.85 -1.09
CA ALA A 199 -16.26 -8.31 0.17
C ALA A 199 -17.27 -9.12 1.01
N PHE A 200 -18.52 -8.69 1.08
CA PHE A 200 -19.56 -9.40 1.84
C PHE A 200 -20.00 -10.74 1.23
N ARG A 201 -19.64 -11.01 -0.03
CA ARG A 201 -19.93 -12.28 -0.70
C ARG A 201 -18.84 -13.32 -0.48
N ILE A 202 -17.68 -12.89 0.03
CA ILE A 202 -16.56 -13.79 0.32
C ILE A 202 -16.95 -14.71 1.48
N LYS A 203 -16.59 -15.99 1.32
CA LYS A 203 -16.76 -17.03 2.32
C LYS A 203 -15.43 -17.74 2.49
N ARG A 204 -15.09 -18.10 3.72
CA ARG A 204 -13.98 -19.03 3.95
C ARG A 204 -14.38 -20.38 3.35
N ALA A 205 -13.50 -20.99 2.55
CA ALA A 205 -13.74 -22.35 2.09
C ALA A 205 -13.88 -23.24 3.32
N GLU A 206 -14.94 -24.06 3.40
CA GLU A 206 -15.03 -25.06 4.44
C GLU A 206 -13.82 -25.98 4.29
N CYS A 207 -12.92 -25.96 5.27
CA CYS A 207 -11.88 -26.97 5.39
C CYS A 207 -12.58 -28.33 5.52
N VAL A 208 -12.77 -29.01 4.39
CA VAL A 208 -13.10 -30.43 4.38
C VAL A 208 -11.92 -31.11 5.04
N LYS A 209 -12.02 -31.36 6.36
CA LYS A 209 -11.03 -32.16 7.07
C LYS A 209 -10.87 -33.43 6.23
N PRO A 210 -9.65 -33.80 5.78
CA PRO A 210 -9.50 -35.05 5.08
C PRO A 210 -10.01 -36.13 6.01
N PHE A 211 -11.07 -36.83 5.58
CA PHE A 211 -11.55 -38.03 6.24
C PHE A 211 -10.31 -38.89 6.48
N ARG A 212 -9.91 -39.07 7.75
CA ARG A 212 -8.90 -40.06 8.11
C ARG A 212 -9.45 -41.40 7.63
N LYS A 213 -9.08 -41.83 6.43
CA LYS A 213 -9.23 -43.23 6.03
C LYS A 213 -8.50 -44.02 7.10
N LYS A 214 -9.26 -44.76 7.92
CA LYS A 214 -8.69 -45.84 8.73
C LYS A 214 -7.81 -46.65 7.78
N ILE A 215 -6.51 -46.64 8.03
CA ILE A 215 -5.59 -47.57 7.38
C ILE A 215 -6.03 -48.94 7.90
N ILE A 216 -6.84 -49.63 7.10
CA ILE A 216 -7.05 -51.06 7.25
C ILE A 216 -5.78 -51.66 6.69
N ASN A 217 -4.90 -52.15 7.56
CA ASN A 217 -3.74 -52.93 7.16
C ASN A 217 -4.23 -54.06 6.25
N PRO A 218 -3.80 -54.14 4.99
CA PRO A 218 -4.07 -55.32 4.20
C PRO A 218 -3.22 -56.44 4.77
N THR A 219 -3.85 -57.35 5.50
CA THR A 219 -3.31 -58.69 5.71
C THR A 219 -3.08 -59.30 4.34
N LEU A 220 -1.81 -59.51 3.99
CA LEU A 220 -1.39 -60.33 2.86
C LEU A 220 -2.07 -61.70 2.94
N PRO A 221 -2.52 -62.23 1.79
CA PRO A 221 -2.31 -63.62 1.51
C PRO A 221 -1.48 -63.80 0.24
N THR A 222 -0.45 -64.60 0.43
CA THR A 222 0.44 -65.30 -0.49
C THR A 222 -0.27 -65.91 -1.70
N ARG A 223 0.36 -65.82 -2.89
CA ARG A 223 0.54 -66.84 -3.97
C ARG A 223 0.83 -66.09 -5.29
N ILE A 224 2.06 -66.08 -5.82
CA ILE A 224 2.71 -67.09 -6.69
C ILE A 224 1.83 -67.49 -7.89
N CYS A 225 2.29 -67.09 -9.09
CA CYS A 225 2.37 -67.80 -10.38
C CYS A 225 2.71 -66.73 -11.44
N GLU A 226 3.94 -66.62 -11.95
CA GLU A 226 4.46 -67.33 -13.15
C GLU A 226 3.54 -67.18 -14.37
N PHE A 227 3.88 -66.27 -15.30
CA PHE A 227 4.51 -66.53 -16.61
C PHE A 227 5.10 -65.22 -17.17
#